data_AF-A0A2S9QP73-F1
#
_entry.id   AF-A0A2S9QP73-F1
#
_cell.length_a   1.000
_cell.length_b   1.000
_cell.length_c   1.000
_cell.angle_alpha   90.00
_cell.angle_beta   90.00
_cell.angle_gamma   90.00
#
_symmetry.space_group_name_H-M   'P 1'
#
loop_
_entity.id
_entity.type
_entity.pdbx_description
1 polymer ?
#
loop_
_entity_poly.entity_id
_entity_poly.type
_entity_poly.pdbx_seq_one_letter_code
_entity_poly.pdbx_strand_id
1 'polypeptide(L)'
;MVTDGSDRIAWLRARARGITATDVAKLSSPRSIEAMAHQKLHGSRFTGNAYTEHGKAREPEIASWVLREHGIAPSQALFHAEFDLRHLATPDGLSQREGGSVELAEIKTTNKEWRSIPRHYLRQIWWQQYVLGAERTLVVWERHENFVPVGDPQCRWVDRDENEIERLVTLAGRLIDELIARTS
;
A
#
# COMPACT_ATOMS: atom_id res chain seq x y z
N MET A 1 -8.91 -12.66 3.48
CA MET A 1 -9.54 -11.40 3.00
C MET A 1 -10.49 -10.89 4.08
N VAL A 2 -10.50 -9.59 4.35
CA VAL A 2 -11.38 -8.93 5.35
C VAL A 2 -12.65 -8.38 4.70
N THR A 3 -12.51 -7.75 3.53
CA THR A 3 -13.62 -7.24 2.70
C THR A 3 -13.13 -7.14 1.25
N ASP A 4 -14.03 -7.29 0.29
CA ASP A 4 -13.76 -7.09 -1.14
C ASP A 4 -13.62 -5.61 -1.55
N GLY A 5 -13.97 -4.67 -0.65
CA GLY A 5 -13.91 -3.23 -0.89
C GLY A 5 -15.20 -2.60 -1.42
N SER A 6 -16.26 -3.39 -1.62
CA SER A 6 -17.56 -2.91 -2.14
C SER A 6 -18.34 -2.04 -1.14
N ASP A 7 -18.22 -2.30 0.16
CA ASP A 7 -18.71 -1.42 1.22
C ASP A 7 -17.59 -0.50 1.74
N ARG A 8 -17.63 0.76 1.31
CA ARG A 8 -16.65 1.76 1.70
C ARG A 8 -16.59 2.03 3.21
N ILE A 9 -17.73 1.98 3.91
CA ILE A 9 -17.79 2.26 5.34
C ILE A 9 -17.18 1.10 6.12
N ALA A 10 -17.54 -0.14 5.78
CA ALA A 10 -16.96 -1.33 6.36
C ALA A 10 -15.44 -1.39 6.13
N TRP A 11 -15.01 -1.08 4.91
CA TRP A 11 -13.59 -1.00 4.55
C TRP A 11 -12.82 0.03 5.37
N LEU A 12 -13.35 1.25 5.54
CA LEU A 12 -12.73 2.29 6.36
C LEU A 12 -12.65 1.88 7.84
N ARG A 13 -13.71 1.28 8.38
CA ARG A 13 -13.76 0.79 9.77
C ARG A 13 -12.73 -0.32 10.02
N ALA A 14 -12.61 -1.28 9.10
CA ALA A 14 -11.64 -2.36 9.21
C ALA A 14 -10.20 -1.82 9.21
N ARG A 15 -9.89 -0.90 8.29
CA ARG A 15 -8.55 -0.26 8.22
C ARG A 15 -8.19 0.58 9.45
N ALA A 16 -9.19 1.20 10.09
CA ALA A 16 -8.95 1.98 11.30
C ALA A 16 -8.50 1.09 12.48
N ARG A 17 -8.86 -0.19 12.48
CA ARG A 17 -8.56 -1.15 13.57
C ARG A 17 -7.24 -1.90 13.42
N GLY A 18 -6.53 -1.75 12.31
CA GLY A 18 -5.26 -2.43 12.05
C GLY A 18 -4.16 -1.49 11.56
N ILE A 19 -2.98 -2.06 11.37
CA ILE A 19 -1.80 -1.40 10.81
C ILE A 19 -1.77 -1.66 9.30
N THR A 20 -1.87 -0.59 8.51
CA THR A 20 -1.92 -0.67 7.05
C THR A 20 -0.56 -0.42 6.41
N ALA A 21 -0.39 -0.84 5.15
CA ALA A 21 0.80 -0.54 4.35
C ALA A 21 1.15 0.97 4.34
N THR A 22 0.13 1.84 4.28
CA THR A 22 0.31 3.31 4.31
C THR A 22 0.74 3.86 5.67
N ASP A 23 0.46 3.13 6.75
CA ASP A 23 0.96 3.49 8.09
C ASP A 23 2.45 3.14 8.18
N VAL A 24 2.79 1.90 7.82
CA VAL A 24 4.15 1.35 7.85
C VAL A 24 5.10 2.10 6.92
N ALA A 25 4.63 2.57 5.77
CA ALA A 25 5.39 3.41 4.85
C ALA A 25 6.03 4.65 5.53
N LYS A 26 5.37 5.19 6.56
CA LYS A 26 5.80 6.38 7.31
C LYS A 26 6.70 6.05 8.51
N LEU A 27 6.83 4.77 8.88
CA LEU A 27 7.66 4.36 10.01
C LEU A 27 9.13 4.35 9.61
N SER A 28 9.90 5.28 10.17
CA SER A 28 11.33 5.45 9.91
C SER A 28 12.17 5.73 11.15
N SER A 29 11.54 6.10 12.26
CA SER A 29 12.18 6.47 13.53
C SER A 29 11.21 6.32 14.72
N PRO A 30 11.70 6.33 15.98
CA PRO A 30 10.82 6.36 17.15
C PRO A 30 9.78 7.48 17.10
N ARG A 31 10.19 8.70 16.72
CA ARG A 31 9.29 9.85 16.56
C ARG A 31 8.18 9.60 15.54
N SER A 32 8.47 8.87 14.46
CA SER A 32 7.43 8.52 13.46
C SER A 32 6.38 7.55 14.01
N ILE A 33 6.76 6.69 14.97
CA ILE A 33 5.84 5.77 15.65
C ILE A 33 4.88 6.58 16.52
N GLU A 34 5.40 7.47 17.36
CA GLU A 34 4.56 8.34 18.21
C GLU A 34 3.57 9.18 17.39
N ALA A 35 4.05 9.74 16.27
CA ALA A 35 3.23 10.53 15.36
C ALA A 35 2.14 9.68 14.68
N MET A 36 2.47 8.45 14.28
CA MET A 36 1.52 7.52 13.70
C MET A 36 0.48 7.05 14.73
N ALA A 37 0.90 6.75 15.96
CA ALA A 37 0.02 6.39 17.05
C ALA A 37 -1.00 7.51 17.32
N HIS A 38 -0.53 8.76 17.40
CA HIS A 38 -1.40 9.92 17.51
C HIS A 38 -2.40 10.01 16.32
N GLN A 39 -1.93 9.82 15.08
CA GLN A 39 -2.80 9.83 13.91
C GLN A 39 -3.86 8.72 13.94
N LYS A 40 -3.51 7.53 14.45
CA LYS A 40 -4.44 6.40 14.57
C LYS A 40 -5.53 6.64 15.61
N LEU A 41 -5.18 7.24 16.75
CA LEU A 41 -6.13 7.50 17.85
C LEU A 41 -7.06 8.68 17.56
N HIS A 42 -6.54 9.74 16.94
CA HIS A 42 -7.29 10.98 16.74
C HIS A 42 -7.76 11.21 15.30
N GLY A 43 -7.46 10.27 14.41
CA GLY A 43 -7.73 10.38 12.98
C GLY A 43 -6.71 11.24 12.22
N SER A 44 -6.82 11.20 10.88
CA SER A 44 -6.03 12.07 10.00
C SER A 44 -6.77 13.37 9.74
N ARG A 45 -6.06 14.50 9.74
CA ARG A 45 -6.59 15.78 9.25
C ARG A 45 -6.59 15.89 7.73
N PHE A 46 -6.00 14.92 7.02
CA PHE A 46 -5.94 14.93 5.57
C PHE A 46 -7.25 14.42 4.95
N THR A 47 -7.95 15.29 4.22
CA THR A 47 -9.23 14.97 3.56
C THR A 47 -9.11 14.74 2.05
N GLY A 48 -7.90 14.87 1.49
CA GLY A 48 -7.65 14.83 0.05
C GLY A 48 -7.13 16.15 -0.51
N ASN A 49 -6.57 16.11 -1.71
CA ASN A 49 -6.17 17.27 -2.51
C ASN A 49 -6.27 16.94 -4.01
N ALA A 50 -5.98 17.91 -4.88
CA ALA A 50 -6.04 17.71 -6.33
C ALA A 50 -5.18 16.54 -6.84
N TYR A 51 -4.04 16.26 -6.18
CA TYR A 51 -3.18 15.13 -6.54
C TYR A 51 -3.80 13.78 -6.18
N THR A 52 -4.47 13.66 -5.02
CA THR A 52 -5.16 12.42 -4.68
C THR A 52 -6.41 12.18 -5.52
N GLU A 53 -7.12 13.25 -5.90
CA GLU A 53 -8.26 13.12 -6.82
C GLU A 53 -7.81 12.72 -8.22
N HIS A 54 -6.72 13.32 -8.72
CA HIS A 54 -6.12 12.90 -9.98
C HIS A 54 -5.69 11.43 -9.96
N GLY A 55 -5.01 11.00 -8.89
CA GLY A 55 -4.62 9.60 -8.70
C GLY A 55 -5.82 8.65 -8.77
N LYS A 56 -6.90 8.93 -8.02
CA LYS A 56 -8.14 8.14 -8.06
C LYS A 56 -8.78 8.09 -9.44
N ALA A 57 -8.76 9.20 -10.18
CA ALA A 57 -9.31 9.26 -11.53
C ALA A 57 -8.49 8.44 -12.54
N ARG A 58 -7.17 8.36 -12.36
CA ARG A 58 -6.26 7.63 -13.25
C ARG A 58 -6.09 6.16 -12.90
N GLU A 59 -6.30 5.78 -11.63
CA GLU A 59 -6.10 4.40 -11.15
C GLU A 59 -6.80 3.33 -12.00
N PRO A 60 -8.08 3.45 -12.40
CA PRO A 60 -8.73 2.43 -13.24
C PRO A 60 -8.11 2.27 -14.63
N GLU A 61 -7.60 3.35 -15.21
CA GLU A 61 -6.98 3.38 -16.54
C GLU A 61 -5.62 2.70 -16.51
N ILE A 62 -4.82 3.02 -15.49
CA ILE A 62 -3.52 2.38 -15.26
C ILE A 62 -3.72 0.90 -14.88
N ALA A 63 -4.71 0.58 -14.06
CA ALA A 63 -5.01 -0.81 -13.70
C ALA A 63 -5.45 -1.64 -14.92
N SER A 64 -6.21 -1.04 -15.84
CA SER A 64 -6.56 -1.68 -17.10
C SER A 64 -5.33 -1.94 -17.98
N TRP A 65 -4.38 -1.00 -18.01
CA TRP A 65 -3.08 -1.21 -18.66
C TRP A 65 -2.29 -2.35 -18.00
N VAL A 66 -2.22 -2.38 -16.67
CA VAL A 66 -1.55 -3.43 -15.89
C VAL A 66 -2.16 -4.82 -16.17
N LEU A 67 -3.48 -4.91 -16.24
CA LEU A 67 -4.16 -6.16 -16.59
C LEU A 67 -3.79 -6.63 -18.00
N ARG A 68 -3.79 -5.73 -19.00
CA ARG A 68 -3.47 -6.08 -20.38
C ARG A 68 -2.01 -6.49 -20.58
N GLU A 69 -1.08 -5.71 -20.03
CA GLU A 69 0.36 -5.90 -20.27
C GLU A 69 0.99 -6.96 -19.35
N HIS A 70 0.46 -7.15 -18.15
CA HIS A 70 1.07 -8.01 -17.12
C HIS A 70 0.12 -9.06 -16.56
N GLY A 71 -1.16 -9.07 -16.94
CA GLY A 71 -2.14 -10.05 -16.45
C GLY A 71 -2.35 -9.96 -14.93
N ILE A 72 -2.23 -8.76 -14.34
CA ILE A 72 -2.52 -8.52 -12.91
C ILE A 72 -3.89 -7.84 -12.80
N ALA A 73 -4.85 -8.51 -12.16
CA ALA A 73 -6.22 -7.99 -12.04
C ALA A 73 -6.30 -6.85 -11.01
N PRO A 74 -7.13 -5.82 -11.24
CA PRO A 74 -7.36 -4.75 -10.25
C PRO A 74 -7.95 -5.29 -8.96
N SER A 75 -7.58 -4.69 -7.84
CA SER A 75 -8.07 -5.08 -6.51
C SER A 75 -8.34 -3.85 -5.66
N GLN A 76 -9.47 -3.87 -4.94
CA GLN A 76 -9.79 -2.94 -3.84
C GLN A 76 -9.94 -3.66 -2.50
N ALA A 77 -9.71 -4.98 -2.50
CA ALA A 77 -9.91 -5.83 -1.35
C ALA A 77 -8.92 -5.52 -0.23
N LEU A 78 -9.40 -5.59 1.00
CA LEU A 78 -8.59 -5.49 2.20
C LEU A 78 -8.22 -6.89 2.66
N PHE A 79 -6.93 -7.14 2.84
CA PHE A 79 -6.37 -8.40 3.34
C PHE A 79 -5.77 -8.19 4.72
N HIS A 80 -5.66 -9.28 5.47
CA HIS A 80 -4.88 -9.35 6.70
C HIS A 80 -3.74 -10.35 6.52
N ALA A 81 -2.66 -10.20 7.28
CA ALA A 81 -1.57 -11.18 7.27
C ALA A 81 -2.06 -12.51 7.86
N GLU A 82 -1.46 -13.62 7.43
CA GLU A 82 -1.78 -14.96 7.95
C GLU A 82 -1.56 -15.05 9.47
N PHE A 83 -0.44 -14.48 9.96
CA PHE A 83 0.00 -14.65 11.35
C PHE A 83 -0.44 -13.53 12.31
N ASP A 84 -0.92 -12.39 11.80
CA ASP A 84 -1.44 -11.30 12.62
C ASP A 84 -2.57 -10.55 11.92
N LEU A 85 -3.80 -10.74 12.41
CA LEU A 85 -5.01 -10.15 11.81
C LEU A 85 -5.03 -8.61 11.88
N ARG A 86 -4.18 -8.00 12.70
CA ARG A 86 -4.05 -6.54 12.80
C ARG A 86 -3.22 -5.98 11.65
N HIS A 87 -2.42 -6.79 10.95
CA HIS A 87 -1.59 -6.34 9.83
C HIS A 87 -2.39 -6.39 8.54
N LEU A 88 -2.60 -5.24 7.91
CA LEU A 88 -3.54 -5.07 6.82
C LEU A 88 -2.89 -4.51 5.55
N ALA A 89 -3.40 -4.91 4.39
CA ALA A 89 -2.96 -4.41 3.10
C ALA A 89 -4.11 -4.35 2.09
N THR A 90 -4.03 -3.37 1.19
CA THR A 90 -4.87 -3.26 0.00
C THR A 90 -3.89 -3.04 -1.15
N PRO A 91 -3.52 -4.08 -1.92
CA PRO A 91 -2.78 -3.91 -3.16
C PRO A 91 -3.72 -3.44 -4.26
N ASP A 92 -3.22 -2.58 -5.16
CA ASP A 92 -4.01 -2.03 -6.27
C ASP A 92 -4.29 -3.09 -7.35
N GLY A 93 -3.46 -4.13 -7.41
CA GLY A 93 -3.71 -5.32 -8.21
C GLY A 93 -3.17 -6.60 -7.58
N LEU A 94 -3.78 -7.72 -7.96
CA LEU A 94 -3.50 -9.06 -7.45
C LEU A 94 -3.68 -10.09 -8.56
N SER A 95 -2.71 -10.98 -8.71
CA SER A 95 -2.85 -12.19 -9.51
C SER A 95 -2.16 -13.37 -8.85
N GLN A 96 -2.79 -14.54 -8.95
CA GLN A 96 -2.18 -15.83 -8.63
C GLN A 96 -1.71 -16.47 -9.94
N ARG A 97 -0.43 -16.84 -10.00
CA ARG A 97 0.18 -17.47 -11.18
C ARG A 97 0.00 -18.98 -11.14
N GLU A 98 0.19 -19.62 -12.30
CA GLU A 98 0.31 -21.07 -12.38
C GLU A 98 1.47 -21.52 -11.48
N GLY A 99 1.21 -22.44 -10.55
CA GLY A 99 2.15 -22.82 -9.49
C GLY A 99 1.88 -22.18 -8.12
N GLY A 100 0.91 -21.26 -8.04
CA GLY A 100 0.38 -20.74 -6.78
C GLY A 100 1.08 -19.49 -6.25
N SER A 101 2.14 -19.00 -6.91
CA SER A 101 2.80 -17.75 -6.52
C SER A 101 1.87 -16.56 -6.70
N VAL A 102 2.00 -15.59 -5.80
CA VAL A 102 1.20 -14.37 -5.79
C VAL A 102 2.05 -13.20 -6.26
N GLU A 103 1.52 -12.44 -7.21
CA GLU A 103 2.09 -11.18 -7.68
C GLU A 103 1.11 -10.04 -7.43
N LEU A 104 1.65 -8.90 -7.03
CA LEU A 104 0.87 -7.69 -6.73
C LEU A 104 1.17 -6.58 -7.74
N ALA A 105 0.29 -5.58 -7.79
CA ALA A 105 0.59 -4.29 -8.40
C ALA A 105 0.37 -3.15 -7.41
N GLU A 106 1.18 -2.11 -7.54
CA GLU A 106 1.05 -0.84 -6.81
C GLU A 106 1.14 0.31 -7.82
N ILE A 107 0.08 1.11 -7.91
CA ILE A 107 -0.13 2.14 -8.91
C ILE A 107 0.10 3.52 -8.29
N LYS A 108 0.82 4.38 -8.99
CA LYS A 108 1.07 5.77 -8.58
C LYS A 108 0.89 6.72 -9.76
N THR A 109 0.44 7.93 -9.47
CA THR A 109 0.58 9.07 -10.38
C THR A 109 1.64 10.01 -9.82
N THR A 110 2.46 10.61 -10.68
CA THR A 110 3.50 11.51 -10.22
C THR A 110 3.78 12.65 -11.20
N ASN A 111 4.02 13.85 -10.66
CA ASN A 111 4.54 14.97 -11.44
C ASN A 111 6.08 14.98 -11.50
N LYS A 112 6.76 13.99 -10.91
CA LYS A 112 8.22 13.93 -10.83
C LYS A 112 8.76 12.74 -11.61
N GLU A 113 9.96 12.89 -12.13
CA GLU A 113 10.74 11.75 -12.62
C GLU A 113 11.35 10.98 -11.45
N TRP A 114 11.30 9.66 -11.54
CA TRP A 114 11.90 8.77 -10.55
C TRP A 114 13.14 8.13 -11.15
N ARG A 115 14.31 8.50 -10.62
CA ARG A 115 15.56 7.75 -10.89
C ARG A 115 15.54 6.39 -10.21
N SER A 116 14.89 6.32 -9.05
CA SER A 116 14.63 5.11 -8.28
C SER A 116 13.29 5.24 -7.55
N ILE A 117 12.72 4.10 -7.13
CA ILE A 117 11.46 4.06 -6.39
C ILE A 117 11.67 4.70 -5.01
N PRO A 118 10.89 5.73 -4.63
CA PRO A 118 10.98 6.33 -3.30
C PRO A 118 10.87 5.30 -2.17
N ARG A 119 11.75 5.42 -1.17
CA ARG A 119 11.88 4.45 -0.07
C ARG A 119 10.58 4.16 0.70
N HIS A 120 9.71 5.16 0.85
CA HIS A 120 8.42 4.95 1.54
C HIS A 120 7.45 4.08 0.72
N TYR A 121 7.51 4.12 -0.62
CA TYR A 121 6.76 3.19 -1.45
C TYR A 121 7.35 1.78 -1.36
N LEU A 122 8.68 1.64 -1.34
CA LEU A 122 9.30 0.32 -1.10
C LEU A 122 8.80 -0.32 0.21
N ARG A 123 8.70 0.46 1.30
CA ARG A 123 8.14 -0.03 2.56
C ARG A 123 6.67 -0.44 2.44
N GLN A 124 5.87 0.34 1.72
CA GLN A 124 4.46 0.00 1.44
C GLN A 124 4.37 -1.35 0.69
N ILE A 125 5.21 -1.53 -0.32
CA ILE A 125 5.27 -2.71 -1.18
C ILE A 125 5.70 -3.95 -0.39
N TRP A 126 6.82 -3.88 0.32
CA TRP A 126 7.31 -5.01 1.13
C TRP A 126 6.30 -5.40 2.21
N TRP A 127 5.59 -4.43 2.79
CA TRP A 127 4.49 -4.72 3.71
C TRP A 127 3.33 -5.46 3.03
N GLN A 128 2.90 -5.03 1.83
CA GLN A 128 1.84 -5.73 1.09
C GLN A 128 2.27 -7.16 0.72
N GLN A 129 3.53 -7.35 0.31
CA GLN A 129 4.09 -8.67 0.02
C GLN A 129 4.10 -9.57 1.25
N TYR A 130 4.47 -9.03 2.42
CA TYR A 130 4.36 -9.74 3.69
C TYR A 130 2.92 -10.15 3.99
N VAL A 131 1.96 -9.22 3.90
CA VAL A 131 0.56 -9.50 4.23
C VAL A 131 -0.06 -10.57 3.33
N LEU A 132 0.26 -10.58 2.03
CA LEU A 132 -0.32 -11.52 1.07
C LEU A 132 0.57 -12.72 0.74
N GLY A 133 1.76 -12.82 1.31
CA GLY A 133 2.74 -13.85 0.93
C GLY A 133 3.21 -13.75 -0.53
N ALA A 134 3.23 -12.55 -1.10
CA ALA A 134 3.62 -12.33 -2.49
C ALA A 134 5.15 -12.33 -2.68
N GLU A 135 5.59 -12.84 -3.83
CA GLU A 135 7.02 -12.95 -4.19
C GLU A 135 7.59 -11.63 -4.74
N ARG A 136 6.73 -10.84 -5.40
CA ARG A 136 7.10 -9.56 -5.99
C ARG A 136 5.87 -8.68 -6.25
N THR A 137 6.14 -7.39 -6.44
CA THR A 137 5.12 -6.39 -6.78
C THR A 137 5.58 -5.60 -8.00
N LEU A 138 4.69 -5.43 -8.98
CA LEU A 138 4.87 -4.52 -10.08
C LEU A 138 4.52 -3.10 -9.64
N VAL A 139 5.51 -2.24 -9.50
CA VAL A 139 5.27 -0.82 -9.25
C VAL A 139 5.07 -0.16 -10.59
N VAL A 140 3.93 0.51 -10.76
CA VAL A 140 3.58 1.24 -11.97
C VAL A 140 3.35 2.70 -11.62
N TRP A 141 3.97 3.60 -12.37
CA TRP A 141 3.73 5.02 -12.20
C TRP A 141 3.46 5.73 -13.53
N GLU A 142 2.40 6.51 -13.54
CA GLU A 142 2.07 7.40 -14.65
C GLU A 142 2.60 8.80 -14.34
N ARG A 143 3.45 9.32 -15.24
CA ARG A 143 3.88 10.72 -15.15
C ARG A 143 2.78 11.63 -15.67
N HIS A 144 2.64 12.79 -15.05
CA HIS A 144 1.72 13.83 -15.52
C HIS A 144 2.31 15.24 -15.38
N GLU A 145 1.86 16.15 -16.24
CA GLU A 145 2.12 17.59 -16.16
C GLU A 145 0.78 18.31 -16.10
N ASN A 146 0.59 19.18 -15.09
CA ASN A 146 -0.70 19.87 -14.84
C ASN A 146 -1.92 18.91 -14.83
N PHE A 147 -1.74 17.73 -14.25
CA PHE A 147 -2.76 16.66 -14.17
C PHE A 147 -3.15 16.06 -15.53
N VAL A 148 -2.31 16.21 -16.56
CA VAL A 148 -2.44 15.54 -17.86
C VAL A 148 -1.32 14.49 -17.98
N PRO A 149 -1.64 13.21 -18.23
CA PRO A 149 -0.63 12.18 -18.43
C PRO A 149 0.36 12.52 -19.56
N VAL A 150 1.64 12.22 -19.34
CA VAL A 150 2.70 12.41 -20.34
C VAL A 150 3.34 11.06 -20.69
N GLY A 151 2.87 10.48 -21.80
CA GLY A 151 3.31 9.18 -22.30
C GLY A 151 2.68 8.00 -21.56
N ASP A 152 3.19 6.81 -21.85
CA ASP A 152 2.73 5.56 -21.24
C ASP A 152 3.23 5.42 -19.78
N PRO A 153 2.50 4.66 -18.93
CA PRO A 153 2.98 4.33 -17.60
C PRO A 153 4.34 3.63 -17.64
N GLN A 154 5.21 3.98 -16.70
CA GLN A 154 6.46 3.28 -16.46
C GLN A 154 6.27 2.23 -15.37
N CYS A 155 7.01 1.13 -15.43
CA CYS A 155 6.93 0.09 -14.42
C CYS A 155 8.29 -0.49 -14.02
N ARG A 156 8.33 -1.09 -12.83
CA ARG A 156 9.48 -1.87 -12.34
C ARG A 156 9.02 -2.92 -11.34
N TRP A 157 9.59 -4.11 -11.44
CA TRP A 157 9.42 -5.15 -10.44
C TRP A 157 10.22 -4.82 -9.18
N VAL A 158 9.59 -5.05 -8.02
CA VAL A 158 10.24 -5.04 -6.71
C VAL A 158 10.08 -6.42 -6.11
N ASP A 159 11.20 -7.13 -5.99
CA ASP A 159 11.24 -8.44 -5.37
C ASP A 159 11.12 -8.33 -3.84
N ARG A 160 10.64 -9.42 -3.26
CA ARG A 160 10.53 -9.59 -1.81
C ARG A 160 11.89 -9.49 -1.14
N ASP A 161 11.96 -8.70 -0.07
CA ASP A 161 13.13 -8.54 0.78
C ASP A 161 12.76 -8.86 2.23
N GLU A 162 13.14 -10.06 2.69
CA GLU A 162 12.79 -10.54 4.03
C GLU A 162 13.41 -9.69 5.14
N ASN A 163 14.59 -9.11 4.93
CA ASN A 163 15.24 -8.28 5.94
C ASN A 163 14.49 -6.96 6.15
N GLU A 164 14.04 -6.34 5.04
CA GLU A 164 13.21 -5.15 5.13
C GLU A 164 11.82 -5.48 5.71
N ILE A 165 11.23 -6.64 5.33
CA ILE A 165 9.96 -7.10 5.91
C ILE A 165 10.05 -7.29 7.42
N GLU A 166 11.07 -8.01 7.91
CA GLU A 166 11.28 -8.24 9.35
C GLU A 166 11.40 -6.92 10.12
N ARG A 167 12.14 -5.95 9.54
CA ARG A 167 12.26 -4.61 10.10
C ARG A 167 10.91 -3.89 10.18
N LEU A 168 10.08 -3.98 9.14
CA LEU A 168 8.77 -3.33 9.11
C LEU A 168 7.80 -3.97 10.10
N VAL A 169 7.80 -5.30 10.22
CA VAL A 169 7.01 -6.04 11.22
C VAL A 169 7.42 -5.61 12.63
N THR A 170 8.72 -5.47 12.90
CA THR A 170 9.22 -4.95 14.19
C THR A 170 8.70 -3.54 14.48
N LEU A 171 8.73 -2.65 13.48
CA LEU A 171 8.23 -1.28 13.63
C LEU A 171 6.71 -1.23 13.84
N ALA A 172 5.96 -2.11 13.16
CA ALA A 172 4.52 -2.26 13.36
C ALA A 172 4.19 -2.77 14.76
N GLY A 173 4.95 -3.73 15.30
CA GLY A 173 4.83 -4.20 16.68
C GLY A 173 4.99 -3.05 17.69
N ARG A 174 6.04 -2.24 17.54
CA ARG A 174 6.25 -1.06 18.40
C ARG A 174 5.11 -0.04 18.31
N LEU A 175 4.52 0.13 17.12
CA LEU A 175 3.35 0.99 16.96
C LEU A 175 2.12 0.42 17.68
N ILE A 176 1.93 -0.89 17.65
CA ILE A 176 0.86 -1.57 18.38
C ILE A 176 1.06 -1.39 19.89
N ASP A 177 2.27 -1.60 20.40
CA ASP A 177 2.59 -1.41 21.82
C ASP A 177 2.30 0.03 22.28
N GLU A 178 2.69 1.01 21.47
CA GLU A 178 2.41 2.43 21.74
C GLU A 178 0.92 2.75 21.75
N LEU A 179 0.13 2.13 20.86
CA LEU A 179 -1.32 2.28 20.82
C LEU A 179 -1.98 1.68 22.07
N ILE A 180 -1.53 0.50 22.49
CA ILE A 180 -2.03 -0.17 23.72
C ILE A 180 -1.71 0.72 24.93
N ALA A 181 -0.48 1.21 25.06
CA ALA A 181 -0.07 2.05 26.19
C ALA A 181 -0.90 3.34 26.34
N ARG A 182 -1.39 3.90 25.23
CA ARG A 182 -2.21 5.14 25.22
C ARG A 182 -3.71 4.91 25.39
N THR A 183 -4.16 3.66 25.31
CA THR A 183 -5.59 3.29 25.39
C THR A 183 -5.92 2.38 26.58
N SER A 184 -4.90 1.99 27.35
CA SER A 184 -5.02 1.24 28.60
C SER A 184 -5.31 2.15 29.79
#